data_AF-A0A1I7Y6R1-F1
#
_entry.id   AF-A0A1I7Y6R1-F1
#
_cell.length_a   1.000
_cell.length_b   1.000
_cell.length_c   1.000
_cell.angle_alpha   90.00
_cell.angle_beta   90.00
_cell.angle_gamma   90.00
#
_symmetry.space_group_name_H-M   'P 1'
#
loop_
_entity.id
_entity.type
_entity.pdbx_description
1 polymer ?
#
loop_
_entity_poly.entity_id
_entity_poly.type
_entity_poly.pdbx_seq_one_letter_code
_entity_poly.pdbx_strand_id
1 'polypeptide(L)'
;MVLLCHRTPEGVSQKPRRGEGFGVQAVEHGVDEEERNVVHVFTTGEKIDWGASFVSLLSSLTMCGPFPFVCTILARAPVEPAPKESMASPPEPSEHSMAFEALVYNYLREKKPKLLTDMFDEESRQEFEKNNYLCEDNPLLSSPWSDALLKKYARFRYDRMKERNEGRLEVWECLKCKTRFTTHESHLTRHIGAHEDLPCPCVVEDCEESCKCPSSLISHLKDKHGLRTDTLSRPELARLKQVESEFAKNAEVFREKYFPIGAFIGFNTIKRLDTQEMEDPVCRECCEIINSATTRRRHVAGHLKLSYPCVFEGCECKGVPCTLAAHFTKKHFTKVSDLDEDQLVEYKRIKLDFANVVKKEVSKYFPHRDQIREEEPSI
;
A
#
# COMPACT_ATOMS: atom_id res chain seq x y z
N MET A 1 42.56 44.68 43.24
CA MET A 1 41.28 45.27 42.82
C MET A 1 41.57 46.17 41.63
N VAL A 2 41.52 45.61 40.42
CA VAL A 2 41.76 46.30 39.15
C VAL A 2 40.64 45.83 38.23
N LEU A 3 39.68 46.73 37.97
CA LEU A 3 38.57 46.54 37.05
C LEU A 3 39.07 46.81 35.64
N LEU A 4 39.07 45.79 34.79
CA LEU A 4 39.32 45.90 33.35
C LEU A 4 37.99 45.84 32.58
N CYS A 5 37.85 46.80 31.67
CA CYS A 5 36.71 47.02 30.80
C CYS A 5 36.41 45.81 29.89
N HIS A 6 35.13 45.51 29.72
CA HIS A 6 34.62 44.60 28.70
C HIS A 6 34.77 45.19 27.29
N ARG A 7 35.31 44.38 26.38
CA ARG A 7 35.19 44.51 24.93
C ARG A 7 34.50 43.26 24.38
N THR A 8 33.36 43.47 23.72
CA THR A 8 32.89 42.68 22.57
C THR A 8 33.00 43.63 21.36
N PRO A 9 33.17 43.18 20.09
CA PRO A 9 32.14 42.39 19.41
C PRO A 9 32.55 41.49 18.22
N GLU A 10 31.51 40.87 17.65
CA GLU A 10 31.27 40.57 16.23
C GLU A 10 31.81 39.29 15.56
N GLY A 11 30.86 38.55 14.95
CA GLY A 11 31.16 37.48 13.98
C GLY A 11 30.05 36.43 13.78
N VAL A 12 28.78 36.79 13.57
CA VAL A 12 27.75 35.84 13.12
C VAL A 12 27.42 36.08 11.64
N SER A 13 27.83 35.12 10.81
CA SER A 13 27.56 35.05 9.38
C SER A 13 26.09 34.67 9.14
N GLN A 14 25.30 35.60 8.60
CA GLN A 14 23.96 35.33 8.08
C GLN A 14 24.05 34.88 6.62
N LYS A 15 23.57 33.68 6.31
CA LYS A 15 23.32 33.23 4.93
C LYS A 15 22.02 33.86 4.40
N PRO A 16 21.97 34.29 3.12
CA PRO A 16 20.77 34.89 2.54
C PRO A 16 19.69 33.84 2.23
N ARG A 17 18.45 34.15 2.62
CA ARG A 17 17.24 33.49 2.14
C ARG A 17 16.98 33.92 0.70
N ARG A 18 17.03 32.99 -0.26
CA ARG A 18 16.44 33.19 -1.59
C ARG A 18 14.93 33.03 -1.48
N GLY A 19 14.21 34.13 -1.63
CA GLY A 19 12.84 34.16 -2.11
C GLY A 19 12.85 34.79 -3.49
N GLU A 20 12.43 34.05 -4.51
CA GLU A 20 11.96 34.60 -5.78
C GLU A 20 10.63 33.91 -6.09
N GLY A 21 9.58 34.72 -6.06
CA GLY A 21 8.21 34.30 -6.33
C GLY A 21 7.98 34.17 -7.82
N PHE A 22 7.32 33.08 -8.21
CA PHE A 22 6.65 32.99 -9.50
C PHE A 22 5.22 33.52 -9.31
N GLY A 23 4.97 34.72 -9.83
CA GLY A 23 3.64 35.26 -10.00
C GLY A 23 2.94 34.53 -11.14
N VAL A 24 1.91 33.75 -10.81
CA VAL A 24 0.97 33.21 -11.80
C VAL A 24 -0.28 34.08 -11.74
N GLN A 25 -0.54 34.84 -12.82
CA GLN A 25 -1.81 35.51 -13.03
C GLN A 25 -2.90 34.44 -13.18
N ALA A 26 -3.84 34.41 -12.22
CA ALA A 26 -5.06 33.66 -12.35
C ALA A 26 -6.03 34.46 -13.24
N VAL A 27 -6.34 33.90 -14.40
CA VAL A 27 -7.45 34.33 -15.24
C VAL A 27 -8.71 33.72 -14.61
N GLU A 28 -9.57 34.56 -14.05
CA GLU A 28 -10.89 34.14 -13.56
C GLU A 28 -11.78 33.83 -14.76
N HIS A 29 -12.02 32.54 -14.99
CA HIS A 29 -13.14 32.07 -15.81
C HIS A 29 -14.04 31.25 -14.89
N GLY A 30 -15.28 31.75 -14.71
CA GLY A 30 -16.34 31.03 -14.01
C GLY A 30 -16.65 29.75 -14.76
N VAL A 31 -16.30 28.63 -14.14
CA VAL A 31 -16.63 27.28 -14.58
C VAL A 31 -17.16 26.55 -13.35
N ASP A 32 -18.35 25.96 -13.48
CA ASP A 32 -19.10 25.30 -12.42
C ASP A 32 -18.25 24.33 -11.59
N GLU A 33 -18.34 24.47 -10.27
CA GLU A 33 -17.55 23.78 -9.25
C GLU A 33 -17.86 22.26 -9.13
N GLU A 34 -18.79 21.73 -9.93
CA GLU A 34 -19.35 20.38 -9.75
C GLU A 34 -18.64 19.27 -10.57
N GLU A 35 -17.73 19.62 -11.50
CA GLU A 35 -17.10 18.65 -12.41
C GLU A 35 -15.59 18.37 -12.17
N ARG A 36 -15.02 18.73 -11.02
CA ARG A 36 -13.62 18.37 -10.73
C ARG A 36 -13.48 16.91 -10.27
N ASN A 37 -13.04 16.08 -11.22
CA ASN A 37 -12.37 14.77 -11.10
C ASN A 37 -13.22 13.52 -11.30
N VAL A 38 -13.40 13.11 -12.57
CA VAL A 38 -13.38 11.69 -12.95
C VAL A 38 -12.68 11.54 -14.31
N VAL A 39 -11.39 11.19 -14.29
CA VAL A 39 -10.68 10.72 -15.49
C VAL A 39 -10.70 9.19 -15.45
N HIS A 40 -11.49 8.56 -16.32
CA HIS A 40 -11.53 7.10 -16.47
C HIS A 40 -10.45 6.61 -17.44
N VAL A 41 -9.83 5.48 -17.10
CA VAL A 41 -9.08 4.61 -18.01
C VAL A 41 -9.90 3.31 -18.11
N PHE A 42 -10.33 2.94 -19.32
CA PHE A 42 -11.12 1.73 -19.58
C PHE A 42 -10.23 0.56 -20.01
N THR A 43 -10.57 -0.66 -19.55
CA THR A 43 -10.29 -1.91 -20.28
C THR A 43 -11.47 -2.86 -20.10
N THR A 44 -11.96 -3.39 -21.23
CA THR A 44 -13.01 -4.40 -21.37
C THR A 44 -12.49 -5.81 -21.05
N GLY A 45 -13.31 -6.66 -20.44
CA GLY A 45 -13.01 -8.09 -20.25
C GLY A 45 -14.25 -8.87 -19.81
N GLU A 46 -14.56 -9.92 -20.57
CA GLU A 46 -15.79 -10.72 -20.63
C GLU A 46 -16.05 -11.62 -19.40
N LYS A 47 -17.33 -12.02 -19.23
CA LYS A 47 -17.83 -12.95 -18.20
C LYS A 47 -17.60 -14.40 -18.63
N ILE A 48 -17.14 -15.25 -17.71
CA ILE A 48 -17.18 -16.72 -17.82
C ILE A 48 -17.87 -17.29 -16.58
N ASP A 49 -18.75 -18.25 -16.84
CA ASP A 49 -19.68 -18.95 -15.94
C ASP A 49 -18.98 -20.09 -15.17
N TRP A 50 -19.28 -20.26 -13.88
CA TRP A 50 -18.64 -21.27 -13.02
C TRP A 50 -19.65 -22.32 -12.53
N GLY A 51 -19.62 -23.50 -13.16
CA GLY A 51 -20.32 -24.70 -12.71
C GLY A 51 -19.50 -25.51 -11.71
N ALA A 52 -20.14 -25.95 -10.63
CA ALA A 52 -19.56 -26.71 -9.52
C ALA A 52 -19.30 -28.19 -9.84
N SER A 53 -18.24 -28.78 -9.29
CA SER A 53 -18.28 -30.10 -8.61
C SER A 53 -16.97 -30.45 -7.92
N PHE A 54 -17.10 -31.17 -6.80
CA PHE A 54 -16.10 -31.47 -5.78
C PHE A 54 -15.94 -33.00 -5.65
N VAL A 55 -14.83 -33.39 -5.00
CA VAL A 55 -14.50 -34.69 -4.35
C VAL A 55 -13.67 -35.72 -5.14
N SER A 56 -12.48 -35.97 -4.57
CA SER A 56 -11.80 -37.28 -4.34
C SER A 56 -10.53 -37.59 -5.14
N LEU A 57 -9.36 -37.60 -4.48
CA LEU A 57 -8.67 -38.83 -4.03
C LEU A 57 -7.23 -38.53 -3.56
N LEU A 58 -6.93 -38.92 -2.32
CA LEU A 58 -5.58 -39.10 -1.78
C LEU A 58 -5.27 -40.60 -1.80
N SER A 59 -4.23 -41.03 -2.53
CA SER A 59 -3.54 -42.30 -2.27
C SER A 59 -2.14 -42.31 -2.87
N SER A 60 -1.21 -42.83 -2.07
CA SER A 60 0.07 -43.44 -2.45
C SER A 60 1.31 -42.55 -2.49
N LEU A 61 1.99 -42.44 -1.33
CA LEU A 61 3.44 -42.23 -1.26
C LEU A 61 4.08 -43.43 -0.56
N THR A 62 4.78 -44.22 -1.38
CA THR A 62 5.62 -45.36 -1.01
C THR A 62 6.93 -44.91 -0.36
N MET A 63 7.36 -45.72 0.61
CA MET A 63 8.53 -45.53 1.46
C MET A 63 9.86 -45.68 0.73
N CYS A 64 10.85 -44.88 1.14
CA CYS A 64 12.27 -45.14 0.87
C CYS A 64 13.13 -44.85 2.11
N GLY A 65 13.77 -45.92 2.61
CA GLY A 65 15.19 -45.88 3.00
C GLY A 65 15.54 -45.60 4.47
N PRO A 66 16.42 -46.39 5.11
CA PRO A 66 16.70 -46.30 6.55
C PRO A 66 17.98 -45.48 6.84
N PHE A 67 17.86 -44.41 7.60
CA PHE A 67 18.97 -43.82 8.35
C PHE A 67 18.50 -43.44 9.76
N PRO A 68 19.17 -43.91 10.84
CA PRO A 68 18.75 -43.60 12.19
C PRO A 68 19.31 -42.24 12.60
N PHE A 69 18.63 -41.16 12.23
CA PHE A 69 18.75 -39.91 12.97
C PHE A 69 17.79 -39.97 14.15
N VAL A 70 18.34 -40.09 15.37
CA VAL A 70 17.58 -39.93 16.61
C VAL A 70 17.22 -38.46 16.74
N CYS A 71 16.13 -38.08 16.09
CA CYS A 71 15.49 -36.79 16.28
C CYS A 71 14.54 -36.93 17.46
N THR A 72 14.89 -36.36 18.62
CA THR A 72 13.97 -36.24 19.75
C THR A 72 12.88 -35.23 19.36
N ILE A 73 11.84 -35.72 18.70
CA ILE A 73 10.62 -34.97 18.44
C ILE A 73 9.87 -34.91 19.77
N LEU A 74 9.88 -33.74 20.41
CA LEU A 74 8.89 -33.41 21.41
C LEU A 74 7.52 -33.40 20.71
N ALA A 75 6.77 -34.50 20.87
CA ALA A 75 5.40 -34.60 20.42
C ALA A 75 4.58 -33.51 21.11
N ARG A 76 4.35 -32.39 20.42
CA ARG A 76 3.28 -31.46 20.78
C ARG A 76 1.97 -32.22 20.61
N ALA A 77 1.17 -32.24 21.67
CA ALA A 77 -0.18 -32.78 21.60
C ALA A 77 -0.92 -32.18 20.39
N PRO A 78 -1.71 -32.98 19.66
CA PRO A 78 -2.52 -32.48 18.56
C PRO A 78 -3.40 -31.36 19.09
N VAL A 79 -3.17 -30.15 18.59
CA VAL A 79 -4.07 -29.02 18.83
C VAL A 79 -5.35 -29.39 18.09
N GLU A 80 -6.43 -29.61 18.82
CA GLU A 80 -7.74 -29.83 18.23
C GLU A 80 -8.03 -28.69 17.25
N PRO A 81 -8.47 -28.98 16.01
CA PRO A 81 -8.82 -27.94 15.06
C PRO A 81 -9.91 -27.08 15.70
N ALA A 82 -9.66 -25.78 15.80
CA ALA A 82 -10.64 -24.82 16.28
C ALA A 82 -11.97 -25.07 15.55
N PRO A 83 -13.10 -25.11 16.27
CA PRO A 83 -14.40 -25.36 15.67
C PRO A 83 -14.59 -24.40 14.50
N LYS A 84 -14.88 -24.95 13.32
CA LYS A 84 -15.19 -24.16 12.13
C LYS A 84 -16.41 -23.30 12.48
N GLU A 85 -16.19 -22.02 12.74
CA GLU A 85 -17.27 -21.05 12.87
C GLU A 85 -18.11 -21.15 11.59
N SER A 86 -19.35 -21.62 11.74
CA SER A 86 -20.31 -21.60 10.65
C SER A 86 -20.47 -20.15 10.24
N MET A 87 -20.06 -19.80 9.01
CA MET A 87 -20.30 -18.47 8.47
C MET A 87 -21.81 -18.24 8.45
N ALA A 88 -22.28 -17.45 9.42
CA ALA A 88 -23.66 -17.01 9.45
C ALA A 88 -23.94 -16.28 8.13
N SER A 89 -25.07 -16.60 7.51
CA SER A 89 -25.56 -15.88 6.34
C SER A 89 -25.56 -14.37 6.62
N PRO A 90 -25.13 -13.53 5.66
CA PRO A 90 -25.11 -12.08 5.84
C PRO A 90 -26.46 -11.59 6.37
N PRO A 91 -26.49 -10.68 7.37
CA PRO A 91 -27.74 -10.15 7.88
C PRO A 91 -28.53 -9.52 6.74
N GLU A 92 -29.82 -9.83 6.65
CA GLU A 92 -30.69 -9.23 5.64
C GLU A 92 -30.66 -7.70 5.75
N PRO A 93 -30.53 -6.97 4.63
CA PRO A 93 -30.45 -5.52 4.65
C PRO A 93 -31.76 -4.95 5.22
N SER A 94 -31.65 -4.11 6.25
CA SER A 94 -32.82 -3.42 6.82
C SER A 94 -33.59 -2.66 5.72
N GLU A 95 -34.92 -2.59 5.81
CA GLU A 95 -35.78 -1.88 4.84
C GLU A 95 -35.33 -0.43 4.58
N HIS A 96 -34.80 0.23 5.61
CA HIS A 96 -34.25 1.59 5.52
C HIS A 96 -32.99 1.70 4.66
N SER A 97 -32.23 0.61 4.50
CA SER A 97 -31.08 0.56 3.59
C SER A 97 -31.58 0.60 2.15
N MET A 98 -32.46 -0.33 1.76
CA MET A 98 -33.01 -0.46 0.41
C MET A 98 -33.66 0.83 -0.10
N ALA A 99 -34.43 1.52 0.75
CA ALA A 99 -35.04 2.79 0.40
C ALA A 99 -33.98 3.86 0.04
N PHE A 100 -32.88 3.95 0.80
CA PHE A 100 -31.82 4.90 0.49
C PHE A 100 -31.04 4.51 -0.78
N GLU A 101 -30.81 3.21 -1.00
CA GLU A 101 -30.15 2.75 -2.22
C GLU A 101 -30.93 3.11 -3.48
N ALA A 102 -32.27 2.97 -3.44
CA ALA A 102 -33.13 3.40 -4.53
C ALA A 102 -33.01 4.90 -4.83
N LEU A 103 -32.92 5.75 -3.78
CA LEU A 103 -32.67 7.19 -3.95
C LEU A 103 -31.33 7.44 -4.63
N VAL A 104 -30.26 6.76 -4.19
CA VAL A 104 -28.93 6.89 -4.79
C VAL A 104 -28.92 6.40 -6.23
N TYR A 105 -29.54 5.27 -6.52
CA TYR A 105 -29.68 4.71 -7.86
C TYR A 105 -30.35 5.72 -8.81
N ASN A 106 -31.50 6.27 -8.43
CA ASN A 106 -32.21 7.28 -9.24
C ASN A 106 -31.35 8.53 -9.49
N TYR A 107 -30.66 9.01 -8.44
CA TYR A 107 -29.75 10.15 -8.56
C TYR A 107 -28.60 9.86 -9.54
N LEU A 108 -27.93 8.72 -9.41
CA LEU A 108 -26.82 8.36 -10.29
C LEU A 108 -27.28 8.14 -11.72
N ARG A 109 -28.44 7.50 -11.92
CA ARG A 109 -29.02 7.29 -13.26
C ARG A 109 -29.27 8.62 -13.98
N GLU A 110 -29.77 9.63 -13.27
CA GLU A 110 -30.08 10.93 -13.87
C GLU A 110 -28.87 11.86 -14.00
N LYS A 111 -28.03 11.93 -12.96
CA LYS A 111 -26.97 12.95 -12.88
C LYS A 111 -25.58 12.40 -13.21
N LYS A 112 -25.31 11.13 -12.93
CA LYS A 112 -23.95 10.54 -13.00
C LYS A 112 -23.98 9.11 -13.56
N PRO A 113 -24.45 8.91 -14.81
CA PRO A 113 -24.67 7.57 -15.36
C PRO A 113 -23.39 6.72 -15.44
N LYS A 114 -22.21 7.35 -15.54
CA LYS A 114 -20.92 6.64 -15.52
C LYS A 114 -20.61 5.98 -14.17
N LEU A 115 -20.99 6.61 -13.05
CA LEU A 115 -20.79 6.04 -11.71
C LEU A 115 -21.81 4.94 -11.38
N LEU A 116 -22.93 4.90 -12.10
CA LEU A 116 -23.97 3.91 -11.90
C LEU A 116 -23.43 2.49 -12.10
N THR A 117 -22.64 2.26 -13.15
CA THR A 117 -22.03 0.95 -13.43
C THR A 117 -20.94 0.57 -12.42
N ASP A 118 -20.25 1.57 -11.86
CA ASP A 118 -19.20 1.34 -10.85
C ASP A 118 -19.81 0.94 -9.50
N MET A 119 -20.98 1.49 -9.16
CA MET A 119 -21.63 1.30 -7.85
C MET A 119 -22.68 0.19 -7.83
N PHE A 120 -23.37 -0.08 -8.94
CA PHE A 120 -24.43 -1.08 -9.03
C PHE A 120 -24.12 -2.11 -10.13
N ASP A 121 -24.22 -3.39 -9.80
CA ASP A 121 -24.02 -4.47 -10.78
C ASP A 121 -25.23 -4.58 -11.68
N GLU A 122 -25.10 -5.34 -12.76
CA GLU A 122 -26.18 -5.49 -13.74
C GLU A 122 -27.47 -6.02 -13.10
N GLU A 123 -27.38 -6.98 -12.19
CA GLU A 123 -28.55 -7.59 -11.53
C GLU A 123 -29.28 -6.58 -10.64
N SER A 124 -28.54 -5.88 -9.78
CA SER A 124 -29.09 -4.82 -8.92
C SER A 124 -29.78 -3.72 -9.76
N ARG A 125 -29.16 -3.31 -10.88
CA ARG A 125 -29.75 -2.28 -11.76
C ARG A 125 -31.07 -2.77 -12.37
N GLN A 126 -31.13 -4.01 -12.84
CA GLN A 126 -32.35 -4.61 -13.38
C GLN A 126 -33.44 -4.75 -12.32
N GLU A 127 -33.08 -5.09 -11.08
CA GLU A 127 -34.02 -5.15 -9.96
C GLU A 127 -34.65 -3.78 -9.69
N PHE A 128 -33.83 -2.72 -9.62
CA PHE A 128 -34.34 -1.36 -9.42
C PHE A 128 -35.26 -0.90 -10.56
N GLU A 129 -34.94 -1.26 -11.81
CA GLU A 129 -35.76 -0.97 -12.99
C GLU A 129 -37.09 -1.74 -12.97
N LYS A 130 -37.06 -3.04 -12.65
CA LYS A 130 -38.23 -3.91 -12.62
C LYS A 130 -39.22 -3.50 -11.54
N ASN A 131 -38.73 -3.13 -10.37
CA ASN A 131 -39.56 -2.74 -9.23
C ASN A 131 -40.08 -1.29 -9.35
N ASN A 132 -39.73 -0.58 -10.44
CA ASN A 132 -40.16 0.78 -10.73
C ASN A 132 -40.01 1.71 -9.52
N TYR A 133 -38.86 1.65 -8.84
CA TYR A 133 -38.55 2.50 -7.68
C TYR A 133 -38.30 3.96 -8.10
N LEU A 134 -39.15 4.55 -8.94
CA LEU A 134 -39.14 5.96 -9.24
C LEU A 134 -39.64 6.71 -8.00
N CYS A 135 -38.70 7.33 -7.28
CA CYS A 135 -39.06 8.23 -6.19
C CYS A 135 -39.21 9.64 -6.79
N GLU A 136 -40.45 10.08 -6.97
CA GLU A 136 -40.76 11.43 -7.48
C GLU A 136 -40.13 12.51 -6.57
N ASP A 137 -40.08 12.25 -5.26
CA ASP A 137 -39.49 13.13 -4.24
C ASP A 137 -38.09 12.67 -3.82
N ASN A 138 -37.14 12.56 -4.77
CA ASN A 138 -35.77 12.20 -4.44
C ASN A 138 -34.98 13.41 -3.91
N PRO A 139 -34.63 13.47 -2.60
CA PRO A 139 -33.91 14.61 -2.02
C PRO A 139 -32.48 14.76 -2.57
N LEU A 140 -31.91 13.73 -3.21
CA LEU A 140 -30.61 13.84 -3.87
C LEU A 140 -30.68 14.58 -5.21
N LEU A 141 -31.87 14.73 -5.81
CA LEU A 141 -32.06 15.52 -7.04
C LEU A 141 -32.26 17.01 -6.75
N SER A 142 -32.71 17.37 -5.54
CA SER A 142 -32.81 18.75 -5.09
C SER A 142 -31.48 19.27 -4.56
N SER A 143 -30.87 20.22 -5.28
CA SER A 143 -29.71 20.99 -4.81
C SER A 143 -30.19 22.25 -4.06
N PRO A 144 -29.53 22.69 -2.97
CA PRO A 144 -28.33 22.10 -2.37
C PRO A 144 -28.64 20.92 -1.43
N TRP A 145 -27.72 19.97 -1.33
CA TRP A 145 -27.81 18.87 -0.37
C TRP A 145 -27.56 19.34 1.05
N SER A 146 -28.26 18.75 2.01
CA SER A 146 -27.87 18.90 3.42
C SER A 146 -26.58 18.15 3.72
N ASP A 147 -25.78 18.64 4.67
CA ASP A 147 -24.54 17.98 5.12
C ASP A 147 -24.78 16.52 5.55
N ALA A 148 -25.91 16.26 6.19
CA ALA A 148 -26.30 14.92 6.62
C ALA A 148 -26.54 13.99 5.41
N LEU A 149 -27.22 14.49 4.37
CA LEU A 149 -27.48 13.73 3.15
C LEU A 149 -26.19 13.48 2.37
N LEU A 150 -25.31 14.50 2.27
CA LEU A 150 -24.00 14.36 1.63
C LEU A 150 -23.13 13.32 2.34
N LYS A 151 -23.07 13.35 3.68
CA LYS A 151 -22.35 12.34 4.47
C LYS A 151 -22.93 10.94 4.27
N LYS A 152 -24.26 10.81 4.25
CA LYS A 152 -24.94 9.52 4.02
C LYS A 152 -24.63 8.96 2.63
N TYR A 153 -24.69 9.80 1.58
CA TYR A 153 -24.33 9.42 0.21
C TYR A 153 -22.85 9.04 0.09
N ALA A 154 -21.94 9.84 0.64
CA ALA A 154 -20.51 9.57 0.60
C ALA A 154 -20.15 8.27 1.34
N ARG A 155 -20.80 7.99 2.48
CA ARG A 155 -20.66 6.72 3.19
C ARG A 155 -21.14 5.53 2.36
N PHE A 156 -22.34 5.63 1.79
CA PHE A 156 -22.87 4.61 0.89
C PHE A 156 -21.92 4.32 -0.28
N ARG A 157 -21.41 5.37 -0.92
CA ARG A 157 -20.42 5.25 -2.00
C ARG A 157 -19.16 4.53 -1.54
N TYR A 158 -18.60 4.92 -0.39
CA TYR A 158 -17.39 4.27 0.15
C TYR A 158 -17.63 2.79 0.41
N ASP A 159 -18.71 2.43 1.12
CA ASP A 159 -19.00 1.04 1.50
C ASP A 159 -19.18 0.16 0.25
N ARG A 160 -19.99 0.61 -0.73
CA ARG A 160 -20.18 -0.10 -2.00
C ARG A 160 -18.90 -0.27 -2.81
N MET A 161 -18.07 0.78 -2.87
CA MET A 161 -16.79 0.67 -3.55
C MET A 161 -15.83 -0.26 -2.78
N LYS A 162 -15.86 -0.27 -1.44
CA LYS A 162 -14.97 -1.09 -0.62
C LYS A 162 -15.19 -2.59 -0.83
N GLU A 163 -16.45 -3.02 -0.89
CA GLU A 163 -16.82 -4.41 -1.14
C GLU A 163 -16.21 -4.94 -2.46
N ARG A 164 -16.27 -4.15 -3.53
CA ARG A 164 -15.76 -4.54 -4.86
C ARG A 164 -14.26 -4.43 -5.02
N ASN A 165 -13.62 -3.68 -4.13
CA ASN A 165 -12.21 -3.30 -4.23
C ASN A 165 -11.40 -3.82 -3.04
N GLU A 166 -11.83 -4.95 -2.45
CA GLU A 166 -11.08 -5.60 -1.39
C GLU A 166 -9.62 -5.86 -1.84
N GLY A 167 -8.67 -5.52 -0.96
CA GLY A 167 -7.24 -5.59 -1.24
C GLY A 167 -6.66 -4.44 -2.08
N ARG A 168 -7.48 -3.51 -2.58
CA ARG A 168 -6.99 -2.26 -3.21
C ARG A 168 -6.70 -1.20 -2.16
N LEU A 169 -5.73 -0.34 -2.46
CA LEU A 169 -5.43 0.80 -1.59
C LEU A 169 -6.46 1.90 -1.81
N GLU A 170 -6.96 2.45 -0.71
CA GLU A 170 -7.84 3.61 -0.73
C GLU A 170 -7.08 4.86 -1.19
N VAL A 171 -7.79 5.72 -1.93
CA VAL A 171 -7.29 7.02 -2.38
C VAL A 171 -8.08 8.12 -1.70
N TRP A 172 -7.37 8.92 -0.92
CA TRP A 172 -7.91 10.02 -0.12
C TRP A 172 -7.28 11.34 -0.53
N GLU A 173 -8.01 12.44 -0.39
CA GLU A 173 -7.47 13.78 -0.58
C GLU A 173 -7.62 14.59 0.70
N CYS A 174 -6.53 15.17 1.20
CA CYS A 174 -6.61 16.00 2.39
C CYS A 174 -7.37 17.29 2.09
N LEU A 175 -8.44 17.59 2.83
CA LEU A 175 -9.23 18.79 2.59
C LEU A 175 -8.45 20.10 2.80
N LYS A 176 -7.47 20.11 3.71
CA LYS A 176 -6.67 21.30 4.03
C LYS A 176 -5.59 21.60 2.99
N CYS A 177 -4.76 20.62 2.64
CA CYS A 177 -3.61 20.83 1.76
C CYS A 177 -3.79 20.28 0.34
N LYS A 178 -4.93 19.64 0.04
CA LYS A 178 -5.26 19.02 -1.26
C LYS A 178 -4.26 17.96 -1.74
N THR A 179 -3.41 17.45 -0.84
CA THR A 179 -2.48 16.36 -1.16
C THR A 179 -3.26 15.06 -1.24
N ARG A 180 -3.01 14.29 -2.31
CA ARG A 180 -3.60 12.96 -2.51
C ARG A 180 -2.73 11.87 -1.89
N PHE A 181 -3.38 10.93 -1.25
CA PHE A 181 -2.77 9.81 -0.55
C PHE A 181 -3.32 8.51 -1.12
N THR A 182 -2.43 7.62 -1.54
CA THR A 182 -2.77 6.26 -1.99
C THR A 182 -2.11 5.28 -1.04
N THR A 183 -2.81 4.89 0.02
CA THR A 183 -2.13 4.31 1.17
C THR A 183 -3.04 3.67 2.20
N HIS A 184 -2.42 2.89 3.08
CA HIS A 184 -2.93 2.51 4.39
C HIS A 184 -3.21 3.71 5.29
N GLU A 185 -4.14 3.48 6.21
CA GLU A 185 -4.58 4.38 7.28
C GLU A 185 -3.42 5.08 8.01
N SER A 186 -2.33 4.36 8.32
CA SER A 186 -1.18 4.90 9.06
C SER A 186 -0.53 6.13 8.42
N HIS A 187 -0.56 6.26 7.09
CA HIS A 187 -0.04 7.44 6.42
C HIS A 187 -0.99 8.64 6.55
N LEU A 188 -2.31 8.42 6.58
CA LEU A 188 -3.29 9.48 6.82
C LEU A 188 -3.10 10.02 8.25
N THR A 189 -2.99 9.13 9.24
CA THR A 189 -2.70 9.46 10.64
C THR A 189 -1.43 10.29 10.79
N ARG A 190 -0.32 9.88 10.13
CA ARG A 190 0.92 10.66 10.13
C ARG A 190 0.75 12.04 9.48
N HIS A 191 0.00 12.10 8.38
CA HIS A 191 -0.29 13.37 7.72
C HIS A 191 -1.10 14.32 8.61
N ILE A 192 -2.12 13.79 9.30
CA ILE A 192 -2.91 14.54 10.29
C ILE A 192 -1.99 15.11 11.39
N GLY A 193 -1.09 14.28 11.95
CA GLY A 193 -0.18 14.75 12.99
C GLY A 193 0.75 15.88 12.55
N ALA A 194 1.11 15.95 11.26
CA ALA A 194 1.86 17.08 10.72
C ALA A 194 1.02 18.37 10.61
N HIS A 195 -0.31 18.27 10.51
CA HIS A 195 -1.21 19.42 10.50
C HIS A 195 -1.61 19.92 11.88
N GLU A 196 -1.67 19.03 12.87
CA GLU A 196 -2.08 19.31 14.25
C GLU A 196 -0.90 19.42 15.22
N ASP A 197 0.34 19.28 14.73
CA ASP A 197 1.57 19.29 15.53
C ASP A 197 1.50 18.32 16.73
N LEU A 198 0.97 17.11 16.50
CA LEU A 198 0.80 16.12 17.56
C LEU A 198 2.17 15.66 18.10
N PRO A 199 2.41 15.76 19.43
CA PRO A 199 3.70 15.43 20.01
C PRO A 199 3.96 13.92 20.01
N CYS A 200 5.22 13.56 19.83
CA CYS A 200 5.78 12.22 19.98
C CYS A 200 7.01 12.35 20.88
N PRO A 201 6.85 12.27 22.22
CA PRO A 201 7.97 12.45 23.15
C PRO A 201 9.05 11.39 22.95
N CYS A 202 10.31 11.75 23.21
CA CYS A 202 11.41 10.79 23.19
C CYS A 202 11.23 9.70 24.26
N VAL A 203 11.65 8.48 23.94
CA VAL A 203 11.51 7.31 24.84
C VAL A 203 12.77 7.03 25.68
N VAL A 204 13.85 7.80 25.45
CA VAL A 204 15.11 7.71 26.19
C VAL A 204 15.01 8.57 27.44
N GLU A 205 15.45 8.03 28.57
CA GLU A 205 15.46 8.75 29.84
C GLU A 205 16.35 10.00 29.73
N ASP A 206 15.92 11.09 30.38
CA ASP A 206 16.58 12.40 30.35
C ASP A 206 16.58 13.12 28.98
N CYS A 207 15.85 12.62 27.98
CA CYS A 207 15.62 13.35 26.73
C CYS A 207 14.24 14.03 26.73
N GLU A 208 14.23 15.36 26.85
CA GLU A 208 13.01 16.17 26.84
C GLU A 208 12.53 16.53 25.42
N GLU A 209 13.23 16.08 24.37
CA GLU A 209 12.83 16.38 23.00
C GLU A 209 11.52 15.66 22.62
N SER A 210 10.68 16.34 21.84
CA SER A 210 9.45 15.79 21.27
C SER A 210 9.43 16.00 19.76
N CYS A 211 9.06 14.95 19.03
CA CYS A 211 8.95 14.95 17.58
C CYS A 211 7.51 15.17 17.12
N LYS A 212 7.32 15.56 15.86
CA LYS A 212 5.98 15.81 15.29
C LYS A 212 5.25 14.56 14.79
N CYS A 213 5.96 13.44 14.67
CA CYS A 213 5.38 12.17 14.24
C CYS A 213 6.31 11.00 14.57
N PRO A 214 5.80 9.75 14.57
CA PRO A 214 6.60 8.57 14.90
C PRO A 214 7.84 8.38 14.00
N SER A 215 7.75 8.67 12.69
CA SER A 215 8.92 8.54 11.81
C SER A 215 10.04 9.55 12.13
N SER A 216 9.67 10.75 12.57
CA SER A 216 10.63 11.74 13.05
C SER A 216 11.23 11.31 14.39
N LEU A 217 10.44 10.71 15.28
CA LEU A 217 10.93 10.15 16.55
C LEU A 217 11.96 9.02 16.30
N ILE A 218 11.68 8.10 15.37
CA ILE A 218 12.63 7.03 15.00
C ILE A 218 13.95 7.63 14.45
N SER A 219 13.85 8.68 13.65
CA SER A 219 15.04 9.37 13.11
C SER A 219 15.82 10.08 14.23
N HIS A 220 15.11 10.75 15.14
CA HIS A 220 15.69 11.38 16.33
C HIS A 220 16.43 10.36 17.22
N LEU A 221 15.83 9.19 17.49
CA LEU A 221 16.47 8.11 18.26
C LEU A 221 17.79 7.66 17.62
N LYS A 222 17.80 7.53 16.30
CA LYS A 222 19.00 7.16 15.54
C LYS A 222 20.06 8.26 15.59
N ASP A 223 19.68 9.51 15.38
CA ASP A 223 20.63 10.60 15.16
C ASP A 223 21.15 11.21 16.47
N LYS A 224 20.32 11.28 17.52
CA LYS A 224 20.67 11.85 18.83
C LYS A 224 21.16 10.82 19.83
N HIS A 225 20.64 9.61 19.78
CA HIS A 225 20.96 8.55 20.73
C HIS A 225 21.75 7.39 20.13
N GLY A 226 21.96 7.36 18.81
CA GLY A 226 22.59 6.21 18.14
C GLY A 226 21.75 4.94 18.21
N LEU A 227 20.47 5.04 18.60
CA LEU A 227 19.58 3.90 18.83
C LEU A 227 18.78 3.61 17.58
N ARG A 228 18.85 2.36 17.11
CA ARG A 228 17.97 1.83 16.08
C ARG A 228 16.82 1.05 16.73
N THR A 229 15.69 0.92 16.05
CA THR A 229 14.52 0.23 16.61
C THR A 229 14.81 -1.23 17.02
N ASP A 230 15.73 -1.90 16.32
CA ASP A 230 16.20 -3.25 16.62
C ASP A 230 17.22 -3.32 17.78
N THR A 231 17.78 -2.19 18.21
CA THR A 231 18.73 -2.10 19.33
C THR A 231 18.11 -1.51 20.60
N LEU A 232 16.84 -1.10 20.57
CA LEU A 232 16.13 -0.58 21.75
C LEU A 232 15.99 -1.67 22.82
N SER A 233 16.14 -1.30 24.08
CA SER A 233 15.79 -2.17 25.20
C SER A 233 14.29 -2.49 25.17
N ARG A 234 13.89 -3.61 25.80
CA ARG A 234 12.46 -3.99 25.87
C ARG A 234 11.57 -2.88 26.46
N PRO A 235 11.97 -2.17 27.55
CA PRO A 235 11.20 -1.04 28.06
C PRO A 235 11.06 0.12 27.06
N GLU A 236 12.15 0.51 26.39
CA GLU A 236 12.12 1.61 25.39
C GLU A 236 11.25 1.26 24.19
N LEU A 237 11.32 0.02 23.70
CA LEU A 237 10.47 -0.45 22.60
C LEU A 237 8.99 -0.45 22.99
N ALA A 238 8.67 -0.81 24.24
CA ALA A 238 7.30 -0.74 24.76
C ALA A 238 6.81 0.72 24.83
N ARG A 239 7.63 1.65 25.34
CA ARG A 239 7.34 3.09 25.34
C ARG A 239 7.16 3.63 23.92
N LEU A 240 7.98 3.21 22.96
CA LEU A 240 7.84 3.63 21.56
C LEU A 240 6.50 3.20 20.97
N LYS A 241 6.10 1.94 21.19
CA LYS A 241 4.78 1.44 20.76
C LYS A 241 3.63 2.17 21.44
N GLN A 242 3.79 2.55 22.72
CA GLN A 242 2.81 3.35 23.42
C GLN A 242 2.66 4.74 22.77
N VAL A 243 3.77 5.42 22.49
CA VAL A 243 3.77 6.72 21.79
C VAL A 243 3.11 6.61 20.41
N GLU A 244 3.41 5.56 19.63
CA GLU A 244 2.75 5.30 18.34
C GLU A 244 1.24 5.11 18.47
N SER A 245 0.80 4.37 19.48
CA SER A 245 -0.62 4.12 19.76
C SER A 245 -1.35 5.39 20.21
N GLU A 246 -0.75 6.17 21.11
CA GLU A 246 -1.31 7.45 21.58
C GLU A 246 -1.38 8.48 20.45
N PHE A 247 -0.33 8.58 19.63
CA PHE A 247 -0.34 9.42 18.44
C PHE A 247 -1.46 9.02 17.49
N ALA A 248 -1.65 7.72 17.22
CA ALA A 248 -2.72 7.24 16.35
C ALA A 248 -4.11 7.58 16.89
N LYS A 249 -4.35 7.36 18.18
CA LYS A 249 -5.61 7.73 18.85
C LYS A 249 -5.87 9.23 18.77
N ASN A 250 -4.86 10.05 19.04
CA ASN A 250 -4.99 11.51 19.00
C ASN A 250 -5.26 12.02 17.58
N ALA A 251 -4.60 11.45 16.57
CA ALA A 251 -4.83 11.79 15.17
C ALA A 251 -6.22 11.37 14.68
N GLU A 252 -6.78 10.27 15.16
CA GLU A 252 -8.10 9.78 14.76
C GLU A 252 -9.21 10.79 15.08
N VAL A 253 -9.08 11.57 16.17
CA VAL A 253 -10.02 12.65 16.53
C VAL A 253 -10.14 13.71 15.42
N PHE A 254 -9.08 13.91 14.64
CA PHE A 254 -9.06 14.88 13.55
C PHE A 254 -9.31 14.26 12.17
N ARG A 255 -9.63 12.96 12.10
CA ARG A 255 -9.83 12.28 10.81
C ARG A 255 -10.94 12.92 10.00
N GLU A 256 -12.12 13.13 10.59
CA GLU A 256 -13.27 13.75 9.91
C GLU A 256 -12.98 15.19 9.47
N LYS A 257 -12.04 15.90 10.13
CA LYS A 257 -11.64 17.26 9.74
C LYS A 257 -10.81 17.28 8.45
N TYR A 258 -9.92 16.30 8.27
CA TYR A 258 -8.97 16.27 7.15
C TYR A 258 -9.33 15.31 6.03
N PHE A 259 -9.90 14.18 6.41
CA PHE A 259 -10.30 13.07 5.56
C PHE A 259 -11.71 12.61 5.93
N PRO A 260 -12.72 13.51 5.89
CA PRO A 260 -14.10 13.06 6.00
C PRO A 260 -14.42 12.08 4.89
N ILE A 261 -15.49 11.32 5.06
CA ILE A 261 -15.89 10.33 4.06
C ILE A 261 -16.10 10.93 2.66
N GLY A 262 -16.48 12.21 2.55
CA GLY A 262 -16.58 12.93 1.27
C GLY A 262 -15.25 13.24 0.59
N ALA A 263 -14.13 13.17 1.32
CA ALA A 263 -12.78 13.34 0.80
C ALA A 263 -12.17 12.04 0.25
N PHE A 264 -12.92 10.93 0.35
CA PHE A 264 -12.60 9.69 -0.33
C PHE A 264 -12.82 9.84 -1.83
N ILE A 265 -11.76 9.60 -2.62
CA ILE A 265 -11.83 9.70 -4.08
C ILE A 265 -12.26 8.37 -4.69
N GLY A 266 -11.68 7.26 -4.21
CA GLY A 266 -11.86 5.94 -4.80
C GLY A 266 -10.78 4.96 -4.37
N PHE A 267 -10.62 3.88 -5.13
CA PHE A 267 -9.57 2.89 -4.93
C PHE A 267 -8.52 3.00 -6.03
N ASN A 268 -7.27 2.70 -5.69
CA ASN A 268 -6.21 2.58 -6.69
C ASN A 268 -6.55 1.43 -7.65
N THR A 269 -6.44 1.69 -8.95
CA THR A 269 -6.64 0.69 -10.01
C THR A 269 -5.60 -0.42 -9.93
N ILE A 270 -4.41 -0.08 -9.43
CA ILE A 270 -3.39 -1.03 -9.05
C ILE A 270 -3.93 -1.71 -7.79
N LYS A 271 -4.59 -2.87 -7.97
CA LYS A 271 -4.66 -3.88 -6.92
C LYS A 271 -3.25 -3.97 -6.34
N ARG A 272 -3.11 -4.20 -5.03
CA ARG A 272 -1.94 -4.97 -4.60
C ARG A 272 -2.06 -6.30 -5.35
N LEU A 273 -1.66 -6.32 -6.62
CA LEU A 273 -1.00 -7.44 -7.21
C LEU A 273 0.24 -7.50 -6.34
N ASP A 274 0.08 -8.11 -5.19
CA ASP A 274 1.16 -8.87 -4.66
C ASP A 274 1.43 -9.83 -5.81
N THR A 275 2.37 -9.48 -6.68
CA THR A 275 2.84 -10.36 -7.75
C THR A 275 3.19 -11.74 -7.17
N GLN A 276 3.40 -11.77 -5.85
CA GLN A 276 3.43 -12.92 -4.98
C GLN A 276 2.24 -13.89 -5.07
N GLU A 277 0.99 -13.42 -5.08
CA GLU A 277 -0.22 -14.27 -5.02
C GLU A 277 -0.62 -14.83 -6.37
N MET A 278 -0.26 -14.14 -7.44
CA MET A 278 -0.67 -14.44 -8.81
C MET A 278 0.24 -15.49 -9.48
N GLU A 279 1.51 -15.56 -9.09
CA GLU A 279 2.47 -16.55 -9.59
C GLU A 279 2.53 -17.76 -8.64
N ASP A 280 2.69 -18.97 -9.20
CA ASP A 280 3.02 -20.15 -8.40
C ASP A 280 4.35 -19.92 -7.65
N PRO A 281 4.43 -20.18 -6.34
CA PRO A 281 5.71 -20.08 -5.63
C PRO A 281 6.73 -21.15 -6.08
N VAL A 282 6.32 -22.23 -6.75
CA VAL A 282 7.20 -23.33 -7.17
C VAL A 282 7.82 -23.04 -8.54
N CYS A 283 9.14 -23.11 -8.62
CA CYS A 283 9.83 -23.00 -9.90
C CYS A 283 9.58 -24.24 -10.77
N ARG A 284 9.10 -24.07 -12.00
CA ARG A 284 8.87 -25.17 -12.97
C ARG A 284 10.13 -25.91 -13.37
N GLU A 285 11.30 -25.26 -13.34
CA GLU A 285 12.55 -25.88 -13.79
C GLU A 285 13.23 -26.72 -12.69
N CYS A 286 13.24 -26.25 -11.45
CA CYS A 286 13.96 -26.91 -10.34
C CYS A 286 13.08 -27.31 -9.14
N CYS A 287 11.79 -27.02 -9.18
CA CYS A 287 10.83 -27.29 -8.10
C CYS A 287 11.13 -26.59 -6.76
N GLU A 288 12.01 -25.58 -6.72
CA GLU A 288 12.27 -24.79 -5.51
C GLU A 288 11.07 -23.89 -5.18
N ILE A 289 10.66 -23.86 -3.91
CA ILE A 289 9.55 -23.03 -3.42
C ILE A 289 10.07 -21.66 -3.00
N ILE A 290 9.69 -20.63 -3.73
CA ILE A 290 10.14 -19.25 -3.54
C ILE A 290 8.96 -18.32 -3.39
N ASN A 291 8.71 -17.97 -2.13
CA ASN A 291 7.55 -17.15 -1.77
C ASN A 291 7.69 -15.71 -2.23
N SER A 292 8.86 -15.07 -2.13
CA SER A 292 9.00 -13.65 -2.45
C SER A 292 9.25 -13.38 -3.95
N ALA A 293 8.48 -12.49 -4.56
CA ALA A 293 8.66 -12.07 -5.96
C ALA A 293 10.08 -11.56 -6.27
N THR A 294 10.70 -10.80 -5.34
CA THR A 294 12.09 -10.34 -5.50
C THR A 294 13.08 -11.50 -5.50
N THR A 295 12.87 -12.49 -4.65
CA THR A 295 13.69 -13.70 -4.60
C THR A 295 13.47 -14.56 -5.84
N ARG A 296 12.24 -14.67 -6.35
CA ARG A 296 11.94 -15.37 -7.61
C ARG A 296 12.69 -14.76 -8.78
N ARG A 297 12.68 -13.43 -8.93
CA ARG A 297 13.45 -12.74 -9.97
C ARG A 297 14.95 -13.05 -9.91
N ARG A 298 15.52 -13.07 -8.69
CA ARG A 298 16.92 -13.45 -8.48
C ARG A 298 17.18 -14.93 -8.80
N HIS A 299 16.23 -15.80 -8.48
CA HIS A 299 16.30 -17.22 -8.78
C HIS A 299 16.24 -17.49 -10.29
N VAL A 300 15.30 -16.87 -11.01
CA VAL A 300 15.25 -16.90 -12.49
C VAL A 300 16.56 -16.43 -13.11
N ALA A 301 17.15 -15.36 -12.58
CA ALA A 301 18.45 -14.91 -13.06
C ALA A 301 19.57 -15.95 -12.88
N GLY A 302 19.47 -16.82 -11.87
CA GLY A 302 20.35 -17.97 -11.69
C GLY A 302 20.20 -19.00 -12.80
N HIS A 303 18.96 -19.36 -13.15
CA HIS A 303 18.68 -20.25 -14.29
C HIS A 303 19.16 -19.67 -15.62
N LEU A 304 18.93 -18.38 -15.85
CA LEU A 304 19.38 -17.66 -17.04
C LEU A 304 20.89 -17.37 -17.06
N LYS A 305 21.62 -17.70 -15.97
CA LYS A 305 23.05 -17.39 -15.78
C LYS A 305 23.37 -15.90 -16.01
N LEU A 306 22.44 -15.01 -15.67
CA LEU A 306 22.64 -13.57 -15.82
C LEU A 306 23.71 -13.08 -14.84
N SER A 307 24.71 -12.38 -15.37
CA SER A 307 25.80 -11.84 -14.58
C SER A 307 26.38 -10.62 -15.28
N TYR A 308 26.52 -9.52 -14.54
CA TYR A 308 27.00 -8.24 -15.05
C TYR A 308 28.35 -7.90 -14.39
N PRO A 309 29.29 -7.27 -15.11
CA PRO A 309 30.55 -6.84 -14.54
C PRO A 309 30.36 -5.78 -13.45
N CYS A 310 31.32 -5.72 -12.52
CA CYS A 310 31.42 -4.63 -11.57
C CYS A 310 31.69 -3.31 -12.31
N VAL A 311 31.11 -2.20 -11.83
CA VAL A 311 31.28 -0.87 -12.42
C VAL A 311 32.61 -0.21 -12.07
N PHE A 312 33.36 -0.76 -11.12
CA PHE A 312 34.68 -0.26 -10.73
C PHE A 312 35.76 -0.83 -11.66
N GLU A 313 36.57 0.05 -12.25
CA GLU A 313 37.67 -0.33 -13.14
C GLU A 313 38.63 -1.32 -12.46
N GLY A 314 39.05 -2.34 -13.20
CA GLY A 314 39.94 -3.40 -12.71
C GLY A 314 39.29 -4.42 -11.77
N CYS A 315 37.99 -4.31 -11.47
CA CYS A 315 37.31 -5.31 -10.66
C CYS A 315 36.67 -6.42 -11.53
N GLU A 316 37.24 -7.62 -11.48
CA GLU A 316 36.75 -8.78 -12.25
C GLU A 316 35.48 -9.43 -11.69
N CYS A 317 34.95 -8.93 -10.58
CA CYS A 317 33.75 -9.52 -9.98
C CYS A 317 32.54 -9.29 -10.88
N LYS A 318 31.71 -10.34 -11.02
CA LYS A 318 30.45 -10.28 -11.77
C LYS A 318 29.29 -10.71 -10.88
N GLY A 319 28.11 -10.17 -11.12
CA GLY A 319 26.90 -10.58 -10.42
C GLY A 319 25.64 -9.89 -10.93
N VAL A 320 24.51 -10.25 -10.33
CA VAL A 320 23.23 -9.55 -10.54
C VAL A 320 23.19 -8.24 -9.73
N PRO A 321 22.30 -7.28 -10.05
CA PRO A 321 22.34 -5.95 -9.43
C PRO A 321 22.33 -5.95 -7.89
N CYS A 322 21.52 -6.82 -7.26
CA CYS A 322 21.47 -6.90 -5.79
C CYS A 322 22.78 -7.41 -5.18
N THR A 323 23.48 -8.34 -5.86
CA THR A 323 24.79 -8.85 -5.41
C THR A 323 25.90 -7.83 -5.67
N LEU A 324 25.82 -7.07 -6.77
CA LEU A 324 26.75 -5.99 -7.08
C LEU A 324 26.66 -4.87 -6.04
N ALA A 325 25.46 -4.45 -5.62
CA ALA A 325 25.31 -3.45 -4.57
C ALA A 325 25.97 -3.87 -3.23
N ALA A 326 25.76 -5.12 -2.83
CA ALA A 326 26.42 -5.68 -1.64
C ALA A 326 27.94 -5.78 -1.82
N HIS A 327 28.39 -6.11 -3.03
CA HIS A 327 29.80 -6.17 -3.40
C HIS A 327 30.48 -4.79 -3.35
N PHE A 328 29.83 -3.72 -3.83
CA PHE A 328 30.34 -2.35 -3.74
C PHE A 328 30.63 -1.97 -2.29
N THR A 329 29.71 -2.30 -1.39
CA THR A 329 29.86 -1.97 0.04
C THR A 329 30.99 -2.79 0.69
N LYS A 330 31.18 -4.05 0.30
CA LYS A 330 32.14 -4.96 0.94
C LYS A 330 33.57 -4.84 0.38
N LYS A 331 33.73 -4.70 -0.94
CA LYS A 331 35.04 -4.69 -1.61
C LYS A 331 35.54 -3.29 -1.91
N HIS A 332 34.63 -2.38 -2.26
CA HIS A 332 34.97 -1.01 -2.63
C HIS A 332 34.69 -0.01 -1.51
N PHE A 333 34.05 -0.44 -0.42
CA PHE A 333 33.61 0.40 0.69
C PHE A 333 32.72 1.57 0.24
N THR A 334 32.02 1.41 -0.89
CA THR A 334 31.19 2.44 -1.52
C THR A 334 29.74 1.97 -1.54
N LYS A 335 28.80 2.84 -1.16
CA LYS A 335 27.37 2.57 -1.33
C LYS A 335 26.92 3.02 -2.72
N VAL A 336 25.80 2.50 -3.19
CA VAL A 336 25.21 2.90 -4.49
C VAL A 336 24.95 4.42 -4.57
N SER A 337 24.63 5.07 -3.43
CA SER A 337 24.43 6.52 -3.35
C SER A 337 25.70 7.34 -3.54
N ASP A 338 26.85 6.70 -3.35
CA ASP A 338 28.17 7.35 -3.29
C ASP A 338 29.02 6.98 -4.52
N LEU A 339 28.42 6.31 -5.52
CA LEU A 339 29.05 6.07 -6.83
C LEU A 339 29.22 7.39 -7.58
N ASP A 340 30.30 7.52 -8.36
CA ASP A 340 30.43 8.63 -9.29
C ASP A 340 29.36 8.57 -10.41
N GLU A 341 29.26 9.63 -11.20
CA GLU A 341 28.21 9.77 -12.20
C GLU A 341 28.25 8.66 -13.25
N ASP A 342 29.43 8.30 -13.75
CA ASP A 342 29.63 7.28 -14.78
C ASP A 342 29.29 5.87 -14.24
N GLN A 343 29.79 5.55 -13.03
CA GLN A 343 29.46 4.30 -12.33
C GLN A 343 27.95 4.17 -12.05
N LEU A 344 27.30 5.27 -11.65
CA LEU A 344 25.88 5.28 -11.33
C LEU A 344 25.03 5.10 -12.59
N VAL A 345 25.41 5.73 -13.71
CA VAL A 345 24.76 5.54 -15.02
C VAL A 345 24.87 4.09 -15.46
N GLU A 346 26.06 3.50 -15.37
CA GLU A 346 26.29 2.10 -15.74
C GLU A 346 25.49 1.14 -14.86
N TYR A 347 25.50 1.36 -13.54
CA TYR A 347 24.73 0.53 -12.62
C TYR A 347 23.21 0.63 -12.86
N LYS A 348 22.69 1.82 -13.21
CA LYS A 348 21.29 1.99 -13.61
C LYS A 348 20.97 1.24 -14.90
N ARG A 349 21.88 1.25 -15.87
CA ARG A 349 21.75 0.47 -17.12
C ARG A 349 21.67 -1.02 -16.83
N ILE A 350 22.59 -1.55 -16.00
CA ILE A 350 22.59 -2.95 -15.54
C ILE A 350 21.26 -3.32 -14.85
N LYS A 351 20.73 -2.45 -13.97
CA LYS A 351 19.44 -2.68 -13.31
C LYS A 351 18.28 -2.75 -14.29
N LEU A 352 18.26 -1.86 -15.27
CA LEU A 352 17.20 -1.78 -16.28
C LEU A 352 17.22 -3.02 -17.19
N ASP A 353 18.40 -3.41 -17.65
CA ASP A 353 18.57 -4.61 -18.48
C ASP A 353 18.15 -5.87 -17.73
N PHE A 354 18.63 -6.05 -16.50
CA PHE A 354 18.22 -7.13 -15.62
C PHE A 354 16.69 -7.19 -15.45
N ALA A 355 16.05 -6.06 -15.15
CA ALA A 355 14.60 -6.00 -14.96
C ALA A 355 13.85 -6.39 -16.23
N ASN A 356 14.32 -5.95 -17.40
CA ASN A 356 13.70 -6.27 -18.68
C ASN A 356 13.82 -7.74 -19.06
N VAL A 357 15.00 -8.34 -18.89
CA VAL A 357 15.21 -9.76 -19.19
C VAL A 357 14.40 -10.63 -18.23
N VAL A 358 14.50 -10.40 -16.93
CA VAL A 358 13.79 -11.21 -15.94
C VAL A 358 12.27 -11.05 -16.07
N LYS A 359 11.75 -9.86 -16.37
CA LYS A 359 10.31 -9.65 -16.58
C LYS A 359 9.75 -10.48 -17.73
N LYS A 360 10.53 -10.70 -18.80
CA LYS A 360 10.11 -11.52 -19.95
C LYS A 360 10.14 -13.01 -19.66
N GLU A 361 11.06 -13.44 -18.82
CA GLU A 361 11.33 -14.86 -18.58
C GLU A 361 10.61 -15.40 -17.33
N VAL A 362 10.25 -14.56 -16.35
CA VAL A 362 9.76 -15.01 -15.04
C VAL A 362 8.55 -15.94 -15.13
N SER A 363 7.62 -15.69 -16.05
CA SER A 363 6.41 -16.50 -16.21
C SER A 363 6.69 -17.92 -16.70
N LYS A 364 7.83 -18.18 -17.36
CA LYS A 364 8.24 -19.53 -17.77
C LYS A 364 8.65 -20.39 -16.58
N TYR A 365 9.23 -19.76 -15.57
CA TYR A 365 9.70 -20.39 -14.34
C TYR A 365 8.62 -20.43 -13.26
N PHE A 366 7.83 -19.37 -13.17
CA PHE A 366 6.78 -19.18 -12.18
C PHE A 366 5.50 -18.77 -12.91
N PRO A 367 4.73 -19.76 -13.40
CA PRO A 367 3.52 -19.49 -14.17
C PRO A 367 2.50 -18.76 -13.32
N HIS A 368 1.57 -18.08 -13.99
CA HIS A 368 0.40 -17.54 -13.31
C HIS A 368 -0.48 -18.69 -12.82
N ARG A 369 -1.04 -18.60 -11.62
CA ARG A 369 -1.91 -19.64 -11.05
C ARG A 369 -3.11 -19.96 -11.94
N ASP A 370 -3.59 -18.96 -12.68
CA ASP A 370 -4.71 -19.12 -13.62
C ASP A 370 -4.34 -19.99 -14.83
N GLN A 371 -3.07 -19.99 -15.26
CA GLN A 371 -2.62 -20.82 -16.39
C GLN A 371 -2.51 -22.31 -16.01
N ILE A 372 -2.28 -22.62 -14.74
CA ILE A 372 -2.14 -24.01 -14.28
C ILE A 372 -3.49 -24.75 -14.34
N ARG A 373 -4.61 -24.05 -14.13
CA ARG A 373 -5.93 -24.67 -14.09
C ARG A 373 -6.42 -25.21 -15.43
N GLU A 374 -5.91 -24.69 -16.55
CA GLU A 374 -6.33 -25.10 -17.89
C GLU A 374 -5.50 -26.25 -18.47
N GLU A 375 -4.34 -26.56 -17.88
CA GLU A 375 -3.41 -27.59 -18.39
C GLU A 375 -3.64 -28.97 -17.73
N GLU A 376 -4.53 -29.11 -16.75
CA GLU A 376 -4.90 -30.43 -16.22
C GLU A 376 -5.73 -31.20 -17.26
N PRO A 377 -5.19 -32.27 -17.88
CA PRO A 377 -5.95 -33.05 -18.86
C PRO A 377 -7.18 -33.64 -18.18
N SER A 378 -8.35 -33.46 -18.79
CA SER A 378 -9.59 -34.10 -18.34
C SER A 378 -9.41 -35.62 -18.36
N ILE A 379 -9.21 -36.24 -17.19
CA ILE A 379 -9.09 -37.69 -17.02
C ILE A 379 -10.47 -38.34 -17.05
#